data_AF-A0AAE2D2C2-F1
#
_entry.id   AF-A0AAE2D2C2-F1
#
_cell.length_a   1.000
_cell.length_b   1.000
_cell.length_c   1.000
_cell.angle_alpha   90.00
_cell.angle_beta   90.00
_cell.angle_gamma   90.00
#
_symmetry.space_group_name_H-M   'P 1'
#
loop_
_entity.id
_entity.type
_entity.pdbx_description
1 polymer ?
#
loop_
_entity_poly.entity_id
_entity_poly.type
_entity_poly.pdbx_seq_one_letter_code
_entity_poly.pdbx_strand_id
1 'polypeptide(L)'
;MAIRSLTESFTFMRNNAFQNRSFYRDDKSDQESLVTKSKSKGIEKTSSEKFRKEWQNTVNSLQYTFSMIRQKMKEVISLHDRHLMASNLDDNLDEDQEIELQTKELTQLFNLSHSQLGQLSKLRRSSSMWQESQESKLAENVLCNLARTLQDLSVVFRKAQSEYLNKLRSRDERIRSYLNIDLNLGDTSSPTNFVNEVEDNEYALWESQKQRRSVLLTENTNMVVQREQEIHQIVQSIHELNEIFRDVAQMVVDQGTFIDRIDYNVEHTQIRVEQGLKQLTKAQSHQSKDRKMIVILVLSGLVIVFGVLLIVTKLR
;
A
#
# COMPACT_ATOMS: atom_id res chain seq x y z
N MET A 1 18.92 12.07 -19.76
CA MET A 1 18.10 11.58 -20.89
C MET A 1 17.15 12.68 -21.31
N ALA A 2 17.22 13.15 -22.56
CA ALA A 2 16.25 14.11 -23.09
C ALA A 2 15.00 13.35 -23.53
N ILE A 3 13.83 13.72 -23.00
CA ILE A 3 12.55 13.11 -23.33
C ILE A 3 11.84 14.04 -24.31
N ARG A 4 11.49 13.55 -25.51
CA ARG A 4 10.67 14.30 -26.48
C ARG A 4 9.23 13.79 -26.43
N SER A 5 8.30 14.68 -26.11
CA SER A 5 6.86 14.40 -26.18
C SER A 5 6.41 14.43 -27.64
N LEU A 6 5.98 13.28 -28.17
CA LEU A 6 5.43 13.13 -29.53
C LEU A 6 3.89 13.17 -29.53
N THR A 7 3.28 13.47 -28.38
CA THR A 7 1.83 13.41 -28.18
C THR A 7 1.08 14.35 -29.11
N GLU A 8 1.60 15.56 -29.35
CA GLU A 8 0.97 16.54 -30.24
C GLU A 8 1.03 16.12 -31.72
N SER A 9 2.18 15.63 -32.18
CA SER A 9 2.30 15.09 -33.54
C SER A 9 1.38 13.89 -33.74
N PHE A 10 1.24 13.04 -32.72
CA PHE A 10 0.31 11.91 -32.74
C PHE A 10 -1.16 12.36 -32.78
N THR A 11 -1.58 13.31 -31.94
CA THR A 11 -2.97 13.79 -31.94
C THR A 11 -3.32 14.50 -33.25
N PHE A 12 -2.38 15.26 -33.82
CA PHE A 12 -2.54 15.86 -35.14
C PHE A 12 -2.75 14.81 -36.23
N MET A 13 -1.88 13.80 -36.32
CA MET A 13 -2.01 12.71 -37.29
C MET A 13 -3.30 11.90 -37.08
N ARG A 14 -3.68 11.63 -35.83
CA ARG A 14 -4.92 10.93 -35.48
C ARG A 14 -6.15 11.71 -35.93
N ASN A 15 -6.23 13.00 -35.60
CA ASN A 15 -7.38 13.84 -35.94
C ASN A 15 -7.51 14.00 -37.47
N ASN A 16 -6.38 14.16 -38.17
CA ASN A 16 -6.34 14.22 -39.64
C ASN A 16 -6.77 12.89 -40.28
N ALA A 17 -6.35 11.74 -39.73
CA ALA A 17 -6.80 10.42 -40.17
C ALA A 17 -8.32 10.21 -39.95
N PHE A 18 -8.89 10.69 -38.84
CA PHE A 18 -10.34 10.64 -38.61
C PHE A 18 -11.12 11.52 -39.60
N GLN A 19 -10.63 12.72 -39.90
CA GLN A 19 -11.25 13.60 -40.90
C GLN A 19 -11.21 12.98 -42.30
N ASN A 20 -10.08 12.39 -42.70
CA ASN A 20 -9.98 11.66 -43.97
C ASN A 20 -10.91 10.44 -44.00
N ARG A 21 -11.04 9.69 -42.89
CA ARG A 21 -11.95 8.54 -42.83
C ARG A 21 -13.42 8.95 -42.90
N SER A 22 -13.78 10.12 -42.36
CA SER A 22 -15.12 10.71 -42.46
C SER A 22 -15.47 11.08 -43.90
N PHE A 23 -14.50 11.51 -44.69
CA PHE A 23 -14.68 11.86 -46.11
C PHE A 23 -15.02 10.66 -47.00
N TYR A 24 -14.62 9.44 -46.60
CA TYR A 24 -14.92 8.18 -47.31
C TYR A 24 -16.07 7.38 -46.68
N ARG A 25 -16.79 7.94 -45.69
CA ARG A 25 -17.81 7.22 -44.90
C ARG A 25 -19.24 7.46 -45.37
N ASP A 26 -19.44 7.90 -46.61
CA ASP A 26 -20.79 8.14 -47.14
C ASP A 26 -21.41 6.93 -47.86
N ASP A 27 -20.80 5.73 -47.78
CA ASP A 27 -21.28 4.61 -48.62
C ASP A 27 -21.28 3.20 -48.01
N LYS A 28 -21.21 3.01 -46.67
CA LYS A 28 -21.48 1.69 -46.05
C LYS A 28 -22.16 1.76 -44.69
N SER A 29 -23.49 1.65 -44.74
CA SER A 29 -24.43 1.36 -43.65
C SER A 29 -24.15 0.03 -42.91
N ASP A 30 -23.21 -0.81 -43.36
CA ASP A 30 -23.14 -2.21 -42.93
C ASP A 30 -22.07 -2.53 -41.87
N GLN A 31 -21.20 -1.59 -41.49
CA GLN A 31 -20.15 -1.87 -40.50
C GLN A 31 -20.51 -1.51 -39.06
N GLU A 32 -21.66 -0.89 -38.81
CA GLU A 32 -22.07 -0.49 -37.46
C GLU A 32 -22.75 -1.61 -36.65
N SER A 33 -22.94 -2.79 -37.27
CA SER A 33 -23.60 -3.96 -36.65
C SER A 33 -22.71 -5.22 -36.58
N LEU A 34 -21.39 -5.06 -36.42
CA LEU A 34 -20.47 -6.19 -36.14
C LEU A 34 -20.01 -6.28 -34.68
N VAL A 35 -20.44 -5.35 -33.82
CA VAL A 35 -20.50 -5.63 -32.39
C VAL A 35 -21.85 -6.27 -32.15
N THR A 36 -21.85 -7.57 -31.88
CA THR A 36 -23.03 -8.27 -31.38
C THR A 36 -23.51 -7.51 -30.15
N LYS A 37 -24.56 -6.70 -30.34
CA LYS A 37 -25.33 -6.09 -29.25
C LYS A 37 -26.04 -7.27 -28.59
N SER A 38 -25.29 -8.00 -27.76
CA SER A 38 -25.72 -9.15 -27.00
C SER A 38 -26.75 -8.63 -26.00
N LYS A 39 -27.98 -8.51 -26.48
CA LYS A 39 -29.20 -8.30 -25.71
C LYS A 39 -29.48 -9.58 -24.91
N SER A 40 -28.60 -9.89 -23.96
CA SER A 40 -28.82 -10.91 -22.93
C SER A 40 -27.91 -10.72 -21.70
N LYS A 41 -27.43 -9.49 -21.42
CA LYS A 41 -26.53 -9.19 -20.28
C LYS A 41 -26.97 -7.98 -19.44
N GLY A 42 -28.28 -7.74 -19.34
CA GLY A 42 -28.81 -6.65 -18.51
C GLY A 42 -28.61 -6.88 -17.01
N ILE A 43 -28.62 -8.13 -16.56
CA ILE A 43 -28.54 -8.49 -15.14
C ILE A 43 -27.08 -8.76 -14.71
N GLU A 44 -26.29 -9.47 -15.52
CA GLU A 44 -24.88 -9.78 -15.20
C GLU A 44 -23.94 -8.56 -15.19
N LYS A 45 -24.15 -7.57 -16.08
CA LYS A 45 -23.33 -6.33 -16.09
C LYS A 45 -23.50 -5.52 -14.81
N THR A 46 -24.71 -5.51 -14.23
CA THR A 46 -24.97 -4.77 -12.99
C THR A 46 -24.28 -5.39 -11.78
N SER A 47 -24.23 -6.72 -11.68
CA SER A 47 -23.46 -7.39 -10.61
C SER A 47 -21.95 -7.22 -10.79
N SER A 48 -21.43 -7.28 -12.02
CA SER A 48 -20.01 -7.05 -12.29
C SER A 48 -19.57 -5.61 -11.99
N GLU A 49 -20.38 -4.61 -12.37
CA GLU A 49 -20.11 -3.22 -12.03
C GLU A 49 -20.24 -2.94 -10.53
N LYS A 50 -21.21 -3.55 -9.85
CA LYS A 50 -21.35 -3.45 -8.39
C LYS A 50 -20.14 -4.03 -7.67
N PHE A 51 -19.72 -5.24 -8.04
CA PHE A 51 -18.53 -5.88 -7.46
C PHE A 51 -17.25 -5.08 -7.75
N ARG A 52 -17.07 -4.57 -8.97
CA ARG A 52 -15.93 -3.69 -9.31
C ARG A 52 -15.93 -2.41 -8.48
N LYS A 53 -17.09 -1.79 -8.28
CA LYS A 53 -17.25 -0.60 -7.44
C LYS A 53 -16.97 -0.92 -5.97
N GLU A 54 -17.43 -2.07 -5.47
CA GLU A 54 -17.16 -2.53 -4.11
C GLU A 54 -15.68 -2.80 -3.87
N TRP A 55 -15.00 -3.46 -4.81
CA TRP A 55 -13.55 -3.61 -4.83
C TRP A 55 -12.83 -2.25 -4.85
N GLN A 56 -13.26 -1.34 -5.71
CA GLN A 56 -12.66 -0.01 -5.80
C GLN A 56 -12.87 0.80 -4.51
N ASN A 57 -14.05 0.70 -3.90
CA ASN A 57 -14.38 1.39 -2.66
C ASN A 57 -13.53 0.86 -1.50
N THR A 58 -13.34 -0.46 -1.41
CA THR A 58 -12.48 -1.08 -0.40
C THR A 58 -11.01 -0.72 -0.61
N VAL A 59 -10.52 -0.69 -1.85
CA VAL A 59 -9.17 -0.18 -2.18
C VAL A 59 -9.01 1.30 -1.81
N ASN A 60 -9.99 2.14 -2.15
CA ASN A 60 -9.94 3.57 -1.81
C ASN A 60 -10.01 3.79 -0.29
N SER A 61 -10.81 3.00 0.42
CA SER A 61 -10.88 3.01 1.87
C SER A 61 -9.53 2.63 2.49
N LEU A 62 -8.86 1.60 1.97
CA LEU A 62 -7.54 1.20 2.43
C LEU A 62 -6.46 2.26 2.14
N GLN A 63 -6.52 2.93 0.99
CA GLN A 63 -5.64 4.06 0.68
C GLN A 63 -5.87 5.25 1.64
N TYR A 64 -7.12 5.48 2.04
CA TYR A 64 -7.44 6.45 3.07
C TYR A 64 -6.88 6.04 4.43
N THR A 65 -7.06 4.79 4.87
CA THR A 65 -6.48 4.32 6.15
C THR A 65 -4.96 4.41 6.14
N PHE A 66 -4.27 4.13 5.03
CA PHE A 66 -2.82 4.33 4.90
C PHE A 66 -2.41 5.80 5.05
N SER A 67 -3.21 6.72 4.51
CA SER A 67 -2.97 8.16 4.68
C SER A 67 -3.13 8.58 6.14
N MET A 68 -4.17 8.06 6.81
CA MET A 68 -4.39 8.27 8.25
C MET A 68 -3.25 7.67 9.09
N ILE A 69 -2.80 6.45 8.79
CA ILE A 69 -1.64 5.81 9.46
C ILE A 69 -0.40 6.68 9.31
N ARG A 70 -0.13 7.23 8.11
CA ARG A 70 1.01 8.13 7.90
C ARG A 70 0.92 9.40 8.72
N GLN A 71 -0.27 9.98 8.86
CA GLN A 71 -0.48 11.18 9.66
C GLN A 71 -0.30 10.87 11.15
N LYS A 72 -1.02 9.87 11.67
CA LYS A 72 -0.97 9.44 13.07
C LYS A 72 0.42 9.01 13.50
N MET A 73 1.15 8.30 12.63
CA MET A 73 2.54 7.94 12.88
C MET A 73 3.46 9.17 13.02
N LYS A 74 3.24 10.24 12.25
CA LYS A 74 4.01 11.49 12.43
C LYS A 74 3.66 12.18 13.74
N GLU A 75 2.38 12.19 14.11
CA GLU A 75 1.91 12.73 15.40
C GLU A 75 2.55 11.96 16.56
N VAL A 76 2.53 10.63 16.55
CA VAL A 76 3.19 9.77 17.55
C VAL A 76 4.69 10.05 17.64
N ILE A 77 5.40 10.17 16.51
CA ILE A 77 6.83 10.50 16.51
C ILE A 77 7.09 11.88 17.13
N SER A 78 6.27 12.88 16.80
CA SER A 78 6.38 14.22 17.40
C SER A 78 6.09 14.21 18.90
N LEU A 79 5.12 13.41 19.35
CA LEU A 79 4.80 13.24 20.77
C LEU A 79 5.93 12.54 21.52
N HIS A 80 6.52 11.49 20.92
CA HIS A 80 7.69 10.81 21.47
C HIS A 80 8.89 11.75 21.61
N ASP A 81 9.18 12.56 20.60
CA ASP A 81 10.26 13.54 20.68
C ASP A 81 9.96 14.62 21.72
N ARG A 82 8.70 15.09 21.85
CA ARG A 82 8.28 16.03 22.90
C ARG A 82 8.46 15.45 24.29
N HIS A 83 7.97 14.23 24.54
CA HIS A 83 8.10 13.54 25.83
C HIS A 83 9.56 13.25 26.19
N LEU A 84 10.42 12.95 25.21
CA LEU A 84 11.88 12.82 25.45
C LEU A 84 12.54 14.15 25.85
N MET A 85 12.00 15.28 25.39
CA MET A 85 12.52 16.63 25.71
C MET A 85 11.92 17.21 27.01
N ALA A 86 10.84 16.63 27.52
CA ALA A 86 10.24 17.03 28.78
C ALA A 86 11.23 16.77 29.94
N SER A 87 11.77 17.87 30.48
CA SER A 87 12.75 17.89 31.57
C SER A 87 12.13 17.60 32.94
N ASN A 88 10.80 17.68 33.07
CA ASN A 88 10.11 17.62 34.35
C ASN A 88 9.25 16.37 34.44
N LEU A 89 9.29 15.68 35.58
CA LEU A 89 8.75 14.34 35.74
C LEU A 89 7.22 14.34 35.98
N ASP A 90 6.69 15.44 36.49
CA ASP A 90 5.31 15.59 36.99
C ASP A 90 4.28 15.95 35.89
N ASP A 91 4.72 16.51 34.76
CA ASP A 91 3.86 16.87 33.61
C ASP A 91 3.65 15.70 32.62
N ASN A 92 4.27 14.52 32.85
CA ASN A 92 4.29 13.44 31.85
C ASN A 92 3.07 12.52 31.90
N LEU A 93 2.29 12.47 33.00
CA LEU A 93 1.23 11.45 33.13
C LEU A 93 0.14 11.60 32.04
N ASP A 94 -0.19 12.84 31.69
CA ASP A 94 -1.16 13.15 30.63
C ASP A 94 -0.56 12.90 29.23
N GLU A 95 0.73 13.19 29.04
CA GLU A 95 1.44 12.94 27.77
C GLU A 95 1.68 11.44 27.53
N ASP A 96 1.96 10.68 28.58
CA ASP A 96 2.13 9.22 28.57
C ASP A 96 0.80 8.54 28.19
N GLN A 97 -0.31 9.00 28.77
CA GLN A 97 -1.66 8.55 28.38
C GLN A 97 -1.99 8.93 26.93
N GLU A 98 -1.61 10.12 26.49
CA GLU A 98 -1.81 10.56 25.10
C GLU A 98 -1.01 9.67 24.12
N ILE A 99 0.25 9.36 24.42
CA ILE A 99 1.09 8.47 23.63
C ILE A 99 0.51 7.05 23.58
N GLU A 100 0.05 6.53 24.73
CA GLU A 100 -0.59 5.20 24.79
C GLU A 100 -1.85 5.16 23.93
N LEU A 101 -2.71 6.18 24.03
CA LEU A 101 -3.94 6.29 23.24
C LEU A 101 -3.63 6.34 21.75
N GLN A 102 -2.72 7.22 21.32
CA GLN A 102 -2.33 7.36 19.91
C GLN A 102 -1.67 6.07 19.38
N THR A 103 -0.87 5.38 20.19
CA THR A 103 -0.24 4.10 19.81
C THR A 103 -1.28 2.99 19.66
N LYS A 104 -2.29 2.94 20.53
CA LYS A 104 -3.43 2.01 20.41
C LYS A 104 -4.27 2.31 19.16
N GLU A 105 -4.63 3.56 18.92
CA GLU A 105 -5.35 3.98 17.70
C GLU A 105 -4.58 3.56 16.44
N LEU A 106 -3.27 3.80 16.42
CA LEU A 106 -2.43 3.44 15.27
C LEU A 106 -2.38 1.92 15.06
N THR A 107 -2.28 1.14 16.13
CA THR A 107 -2.32 -0.33 16.09
C THR A 107 -3.69 -0.83 15.59
N GLN A 108 -4.78 -0.19 16.00
CA GLN A 108 -6.12 -0.47 15.48
C GLN A 108 -6.24 -0.16 13.98
N LEU A 109 -5.63 0.94 13.50
CA LEU A 109 -5.60 1.26 12.07
C LEU A 109 -4.81 0.23 11.25
N PHE A 110 -3.70 -0.29 11.78
CA PHE A 110 -2.95 -1.39 11.17
C PHE A 110 -3.81 -2.67 11.09
N ASN A 111 -4.49 -3.02 12.18
CA ASN A 111 -5.42 -4.17 12.22
C ASN A 111 -6.59 -4.02 11.25
N LEU A 112 -7.20 -2.83 11.17
CA LEU A 112 -8.25 -2.52 10.22
C LEU A 112 -7.75 -2.69 8.78
N SER A 113 -6.58 -2.14 8.49
CA SER A 113 -5.95 -2.23 7.17
C SER A 113 -5.64 -3.68 6.79
N HIS A 114 -5.15 -4.48 7.74
CA HIS A 114 -4.97 -5.92 7.53
C HIS A 114 -6.32 -6.61 7.26
N SER A 115 -7.36 -6.36 8.06
CA SER A 115 -8.67 -6.96 7.88
C SER A 115 -9.26 -6.62 6.51
N GLN A 116 -9.17 -5.36 6.08
CA GLN A 116 -9.58 -4.89 4.75
C GLN A 116 -8.80 -5.59 3.63
N LEU A 117 -7.48 -5.76 3.80
CA LEU A 117 -6.63 -6.48 2.86
C LEU A 117 -6.99 -7.97 2.77
N GLY A 118 -7.38 -8.58 3.89
CA GLY A 118 -7.92 -9.94 3.96
C GLY A 118 -9.32 -10.06 3.33
N GLN A 119 -10.18 -9.05 3.49
CA GLN A 119 -11.48 -8.99 2.83
C GLN A 119 -11.31 -8.86 1.32
N LEU A 120 -10.39 -8.01 0.85
CA LEU A 120 -10.00 -7.91 -0.55
C LEU A 120 -9.48 -9.27 -1.05
N SER A 121 -8.56 -9.92 -0.35
CA SER A 121 -8.04 -11.22 -0.81
C SER A 121 -9.15 -12.29 -0.91
N LYS A 122 -10.11 -12.30 0.04
CA LYS A 122 -11.31 -13.18 0.02
C LYS A 122 -12.26 -12.83 -1.11
N LEU A 123 -12.60 -11.55 -1.30
CA LEU A 123 -13.53 -11.05 -2.31
C LEU A 123 -13.01 -11.38 -3.72
N ARG A 124 -11.70 -11.31 -3.92
CA ARG A 124 -11.05 -11.79 -5.16
C ARG A 124 -11.23 -13.31 -5.34
N ARG A 125 -10.96 -14.11 -4.29
CA ARG A 125 -11.01 -15.59 -4.37
C ARG A 125 -12.43 -16.12 -4.53
N SER A 126 -13.44 -15.45 -3.98
CA SER A 126 -14.86 -15.82 -4.15
C SER A 126 -15.39 -15.49 -5.55
N SER A 127 -14.73 -14.57 -6.26
CA SER A 127 -15.14 -14.18 -7.60
C SER A 127 -14.48 -15.07 -8.66
N SER A 128 -15.07 -16.24 -8.91
CA SER A 128 -14.72 -17.11 -10.06
C SER A 128 -14.80 -16.38 -11.41
N MET A 129 -15.53 -15.25 -11.44
CA MET A 129 -15.69 -14.37 -12.59
C MET A 129 -14.38 -13.69 -13.04
N TRP A 130 -13.40 -13.55 -12.15
CA TRP A 130 -12.10 -12.92 -12.47
C TRP A 130 -11.07 -13.95 -12.93
N GLN A 131 -11.37 -15.24 -12.89
CA GLN A 131 -10.36 -16.30 -13.01
C GLN A 131 -9.64 -16.35 -14.39
N GLU A 132 -10.17 -15.69 -15.42
CA GLU A 132 -9.61 -15.72 -16.78
C GLU A 132 -9.31 -14.33 -17.39
N SER A 133 -9.55 -13.23 -16.67
CA SER A 133 -9.44 -11.86 -17.21
C SER A 133 -8.14 -11.15 -16.82
N GLN A 134 -7.64 -10.27 -17.71
CA GLN A 134 -6.56 -9.31 -17.42
C GLN A 134 -6.83 -8.50 -16.14
N GLU A 135 -8.09 -8.29 -15.81
CA GLU A 135 -8.51 -7.54 -14.64
C GLU A 135 -8.12 -8.26 -13.32
N SER A 136 -8.01 -9.59 -13.32
CA SER A 136 -7.56 -10.36 -12.15
C SER A 136 -6.08 -10.17 -11.86
N LYS A 137 -5.27 -10.16 -12.93
CA LYS A 137 -3.84 -9.83 -12.82
C LYS A 137 -3.65 -8.40 -12.31
N LEU A 138 -4.48 -7.46 -12.78
CA LEU A 138 -4.47 -6.08 -12.27
C LEU A 138 -4.86 -6.02 -10.79
N ALA A 139 -5.93 -6.69 -10.38
CA ALA A 139 -6.37 -6.74 -8.99
C ALA A 139 -5.30 -7.36 -8.07
N GLU A 140 -4.61 -8.40 -8.55
CA GLU A 140 -3.48 -9.01 -7.84
C GLU A 140 -2.33 -8.02 -7.67
N ASN A 141 -1.95 -7.30 -8.73
CA ASN A 141 -0.91 -6.27 -8.66
C ASN A 141 -1.29 -5.10 -7.73
N VAL A 142 -2.56 -4.73 -7.68
CA VAL A 142 -3.04 -3.71 -6.74
C VAL A 142 -2.97 -4.23 -5.30
N LEU A 143 -3.46 -5.45 -5.04
CA LEU A 143 -3.36 -6.09 -3.71
C LEU A 143 -1.90 -6.20 -3.23
N CYS A 144 -1.01 -6.59 -4.16
CA CYS A 144 0.44 -6.66 -3.99
C CYS A 144 1.04 -5.33 -3.54
N ASN A 145 0.70 -4.27 -4.29
CA ASN A 145 1.15 -2.93 -3.99
C ASN A 145 0.65 -2.46 -2.61
N LEU A 146 -0.63 -2.70 -2.30
CA LEU A 146 -1.24 -2.33 -1.03
C LEU A 146 -0.59 -3.06 0.15
N ALA A 147 -0.36 -4.37 0.01
CA ALA A 147 0.33 -5.19 0.99
C ALA A 147 1.75 -4.67 1.26
N ARG A 148 2.48 -4.36 0.18
CA ARG A 148 3.82 -3.79 0.27
C ARG A 148 3.83 -2.43 0.96
N THR A 149 2.90 -1.54 0.63
CA THR A 149 2.81 -0.25 1.31
C THR A 149 2.48 -0.41 2.80
N LEU A 150 1.64 -1.38 3.18
CA LEU A 150 1.36 -1.68 4.58
C LEU A 150 2.60 -2.23 5.31
N GLN A 151 3.36 -3.10 4.64
CA GLN A 151 4.63 -3.62 5.14
C GLN A 151 5.65 -2.50 5.36
N ASP A 152 5.83 -1.61 4.38
CA ASP A 152 6.75 -0.47 4.47
C ASP A 152 6.35 0.45 5.64
N LEU A 153 5.06 0.74 5.81
CA LEU A 153 4.55 1.53 6.94
C LEU A 153 4.82 0.86 8.29
N SER A 154 4.63 -0.46 8.38
CA SER A 154 4.91 -1.23 9.61
C SER A 154 6.41 -1.21 9.96
N VAL A 155 7.30 -1.35 8.97
CA VAL A 155 8.75 -1.28 9.18
C VAL A 155 9.17 0.10 9.69
N VAL A 156 8.65 1.18 9.08
CA VAL A 156 8.94 2.55 9.53
C VAL A 156 8.45 2.77 10.96
N PHE A 157 7.24 2.31 11.29
CA PHE A 157 6.69 2.45 12.63
C PHE A 157 7.51 1.69 13.68
N ARG A 158 7.87 0.42 13.43
CA ARG A 158 8.69 -0.38 14.35
C ARG A 158 10.06 0.24 14.57
N LYS A 159 10.67 0.79 13.51
CA LYS A 159 11.95 1.49 13.62
C LYS A 159 11.81 2.73 14.51
N ALA A 160 10.77 3.54 14.32
CA ALA A 160 10.51 4.70 15.15
C ALA A 160 10.26 4.33 16.64
N GLN A 161 9.45 3.29 16.89
CA GLN A 161 9.18 2.77 18.23
C GLN A 161 10.45 2.19 18.89
N SER A 162 11.26 1.45 18.15
CA SER A 162 12.53 0.90 18.67
C SER A 162 13.54 2.01 18.99
N GLU A 163 13.59 3.07 18.16
CA GLU A 163 14.45 4.22 18.42
C GLU A 163 14.00 4.97 19.69
N TYR A 164 12.70 5.15 19.86
CA TYR A 164 12.11 5.73 21.07
C TYR A 164 12.42 4.89 22.33
N LEU A 165 12.21 3.57 22.28
CA LEU A 165 12.55 2.66 23.37
C LEU A 165 14.04 2.71 23.74
N ASN A 166 14.94 2.75 22.75
CA ASN A 166 16.37 2.86 22.99
C ASN A 166 16.74 4.19 23.66
N LYS A 167 16.12 5.30 23.25
CA LYS A 167 16.33 6.62 23.86
C LYS A 167 15.81 6.65 25.30
N LEU A 168 14.64 6.06 25.56
CA LEU A 168 14.06 5.93 26.90
C LEU A 168 14.96 5.11 27.82
N ARG A 169 15.38 3.91 27.37
CA ARG A 169 16.31 3.04 28.11
C ARG A 169 17.66 3.72 28.40
N SER A 170 18.21 4.45 27.43
CA SER A 170 19.46 5.19 27.61
C SER A 170 19.33 6.33 28.63
N ARG A 171 18.14 6.95 28.72
CA ARG A 171 17.83 7.96 29.75
C ARG A 171 17.74 7.29 31.12
N ASP A 172 17.06 6.16 31.22
CA ASP A 172 16.92 5.39 32.47
C ASP A 172 18.25 4.86 32.98
N GLU A 173 19.11 4.32 32.12
CA GLU A 173 20.45 3.87 32.50
C GLU A 173 21.31 5.03 33.01
N ARG A 174 21.18 6.23 32.44
CA ARG A 174 21.85 7.44 32.97
C ARG A 174 21.31 7.83 34.34
N ILE A 175 19.99 7.90 34.50
CA ILE A 175 19.34 8.25 35.78
C ILE A 175 19.74 7.23 36.86
N ARG A 176 19.66 5.93 36.55
CA ARG A 176 20.12 4.84 37.43
C ARG A 176 21.60 4.98 37.77
N SER A 177 22.46 5.35 36.82
CA SER A 177 23.88 5.55 37.09
C SER A 177 24.14 6.73 38.04
N TYR A 178 23.42 7.84 37.93
CA TYR A 178 23.53 8.96 38.87
C TYR A 178 23.05 8.58 40.27
N LEU A 179 21.93 7.85 40.37
CA LEU A 179 21.38 7.39 41.65
C LEU A 179 22.27 6.33 42.33
N ASN A 180 22.91 5.45 41.56
CA ASN A 180 23.78 4.41 42.11
C ASN A 180 25.15 4.97 42.57
N ILE A 181 25.56 6.12 42.03
CA ILE A 181 26.77 6.85 42.47
C ILE A 181 26.58 7.46 43.88
N ASP A 182 25.36 7.86 44.25
CA ASP A 182 25.07 8.42 45.58
C ASP A 182 25.00 7.37 46.70
N LEU A 183 24.90 6.09 46.37
CA LEU A 183 24.90 5.00 47.36
C LEU A 183 26.31 4.62 47.85
N ASN A 184 27.37 5.14 47.23
CA ASN A 184 28.76 4.80 47.56
C ASN A 184 29.54 5.96 48.22
N LEU A 185 28.89 7.07 48.58
CA LEU A 185 29.50 8.24 49.24
C LEU A 185 29.52 8.15 50.79
N GLY A 186 29.39 6.94 51.34
CA GLY A 186 29.43 6.68 52.79
C GLY A 186 30.79 6.25 53.36
N ASP A 187 31.82 6.05 52.53
CA ASP A 187 33.13 5.60 53.00
C ASP A 187 34.23 6.62 52.68
N THR A 188 34.14 7.79 53.33
CA THR A 188 35.33 8.61 53.56
C THR A 188 35.58 8.65 55.06
N SER A 189 36.16 7.54 55.53
CA SER A 189 36.87 7.47 56.79
C SER A 189 38.07 8.43 56.75
N SER A 190 37.85 9.65 57.24
CA SER A 190 38.93 10.56 57.63
C SER A 190 39.04 10.54 59.17
N PRO A 191 40.12 9.98 59.76
CA PRO A 191 40.21 9.82 61.20
C PRO A 191 40.86 11.06 61.83
N THR A 192 40.06 12.01 62.30
CA THR A 192 40.57 13.04 63.22
C THR A 192 39.53 13.42 64.27
N ASN A 193 39.74 12.84 65.47
CA ASN A 193 39.45 13.38 66.80
C ASN A 193 38.57 14.63 66.88
N PHE A 194 37.36 14.51 67.42
CA PHE A 194 36.86 15.38 68.48
C PHE A 194 35.80 14.64 69.30
N VAL A 195 36.00 14.61 70.61
CA VAL A 195 35.15 13.95 71.60
C VAL A 195 34.18 14.99 72.16
N ASN A 196 32.95 14.54 72.43
CA ASN A 196 31.99 15.02 73.46
C ASN A 196 30.71 15.72 72.99
N GLU A 197 29.61 15.22 73.58
CA GLU A 197 28.27 15.81 73.75
C GLU A 197 27.48 16.12 72.48
N VAL A 198 26.62 15.18 72.02
CA VAL A 198 25.18 15.35 71.67
C VAL A 198 24.63 13.96 71.25
N GLU A 199 24.32 13.08 72.21
CA GLU A 199 23.93 11.68 71.91
C GLU A 199 22.44 11.54 71.46
N ASP A 200 21.59 12.53 71.75
CA ASP A 200 20.15 12.49 71.41
C ASP A 200 19.79 13.08 70.02
N ASN A 201 20.66 13.90 69.42
CA ASN A 201 20.40 14.53 68.10
C ASN A 201 20.85 13.64 66.93
N GLU A 202 21.85 12.79 67.16
CA GLU A 202 22.43 11.91 66.14
C GLU A 202 21.48 10.75 65.77
N TYR A 203 20.78 10.18 66.77
CA TYR A 203 19.76 9.15 66.53
C TYR A 203 18.54 9.67 65.76
N ALA A 204 18.07 10.88 66.06
CA ALA A 204 16.97 11.52 65.35
C ALA A 204 17.36 11.89 63.90
N LEU A 205 18.59 12.34 63.68
CA LEU A 205 19.14 12.60 62.36
C LEU A 205 19.29 11.30 61.54
N TRP A 206 19.73 10.21 62.18
CA TRP A 206 19.86 8.89 61.57
C TRP A 206 18.51 8.28 61.16
N GLU A 207 17.49 8.35 62.01
CA GLU A 207 16.11 7.94 61.69
C GLU A 207 15.53 8.80 60.56
N SER A 208 15.71 10.13 60.61
CA SER A 208 15.27 11.04 59.54
C SER A 208 15.97 10.74 58.21
N GLN A 209 17.28 10.44 58.24
CA GLN A 209 18.05 10.11 57.05
C GLN A 209 17.70 8.72 56.50
N LYS A 210 17.42 7.74 57.37
CA LYS A 210 16.95 6.40 57.00
C LYS A 210 15.54 6.44 56.41
N GLN A 211 14.64 7.24 56.97
CA GLN A 211 13.29 7.43 56.46
C GLN A 211 13.30 8.21 55.14
N ARG A 212 14.15 9.24 55.00
CA ARG A 212 14.37 9.93 53.72
C ARG A 212 14.94 8.98 52.67
N ARG A 213 15.88 8.11 53.06
CA ARG A 213 16.43 7.06 52.19
C ARG A 213 15.37 6.04 51.78
N SER A 214 14.50 5.59 52.70
CA SER A 214 13.42 4.65 52.39
C SER A 214 12.32 5.27 51.54
N VAL A 215 12.02 6.56 51.72
CA VAL A 215 11.07 7.30 50.88
C VAL A 215 11.65 7.48 49.48
N LEU A 216 12.92 7.89 49.35
CA LEU A 216 13.61 8.00 48.05
C LEU A 216 13.70 6.66 47.32
N LEU A 217 13.94 5.55 48.05
CA LEU A 217 13.93 4.19 47.51
C LEU A 217 12.53 3.76 47.06
N THR A 218 11.50 4.02 47.87
CA THR A 218 10.10 3.66 47.55
C THR A 218 9.56 4.48 46.37
N GLU A 219 9.82 5.79 46.35
CA GLU A 219 9.45 6.68 45.25
C GLU A 219 10.18 6.30 43.95
N ASN A 220 11.47 5.94 44.04
CA ASN A 220 12.19 5.35 42.92
C ASN A 220 11.59 4.02 42.45
N THR A 221 11.20 3.13 43.37
CA THR A 221 10.62 1.85 42.96
C THR A 221 9.29 2.04 42.23
N ASN A 222 8.44 2.97 42.68
CA ASN A 222 7.17 3.27 42.00
C ASN A 222 7.39 3.90 40.61
N MET A 223 8.37 4.81 40.48
CA MET A 223 8.73 5.37 39.18
C MET A 223 9.28 4.31 38.22
N VAL A 224 10.16 3.43 38.70
CA VAL A 224 10.70 2.34 37.88
C VAL A 224 9.58 1.40 37.42
N VAL A 225 8.60 1.11 38.29
CA VAL A 225 7.46 0.25 37.94
C VAL A 225 6.55 0.89 36.89
N GLN A 226 6.22 2.18 37.00
CA GLN A 226 5.44 2.89 35.98
C GLN A 226 6.15 2.91 34.62
N ARG A 227 7.47 3.18 34.62
CA ARG A 227 8.29 3.17 33.40
C ARG A 227 8.43 1.77 32.78
N GLU A 228 8.57 0.72 33.59
CA GLU A 228 8.54 -0.65 33.07
C GLU A 228 7.19 -0.99 32.42
N GLN A 229 6.09 -0.46 32.95
CA GLN A 229 4.76 -0.64 32.37
C GLN A 229 4.62 0.06 31.00
N GLU A 230 5.12 1.28 30.85
CA GLU A 230 5.18 1.99 29.56
C GLU A 230 6.00 1.22 28.52
N ILE A 231 7.21 0.77 28.89
CA ILE A 231 8.08 -0.03 28.02
C ILE A 231 7.35 -1.32 27.61
N HIS A 232 6.70 -1.99 28.56
CA HIS A 232 5.95 -3.21 28.30
C HIS A 232 4.81 -2.97 27.29
N GLN A 233 4.05 -1.87 27.43
CA GLN A 233 2.98 -1.52 26.48
C GLN A 233 3.51 -1.28 25.06
N ILE A 234 4.62 -0.56 24.92
CA ILE A 234 5.23 -0.33 23.60
C ILE A 234 5.70 -1.65 23.00
N VAL A 235 6.37 -2.51 23.79
CA VAL A 235 6.81 -3.84 23.35
C VAL A 235 5.62 -4.70 22.94
N GLN A 236 4.51 -4.64 23.67
CA GLN A 236 3.27 -5.33 23.31
C GLN A 236 2.72 -4.83 21.97
N SER A 237 2.65 -3.51 21.75
CA SER A 237 2.21 -2.95 20.46
C SER A 237 3.10 -3.39 19.29
N ILE A 238 4.42 -3.47 19.50
CA ILE A 238 5.38 -3.99 18.51
C ILE A 238 5.13 -5.49 18.26
N HIS A 239 4.80 -6.26 19.29
CA HIS A 239 4.52 -7.68 19.19
C HIS A 239 3.23 -7.96 18.39
N GLU A 240 2.15 -7.24 18.71
CA GLU A 240 0.87 -7.32 17.97
C GLU A 240 1.06 -7.00 16.48
N LEU A 241 1.86 -5.97 16.16
CA LEU A 241 2.19 -5.64 14.78
C LEU A 241 3.09 -6.68 14.09
N ASN A 242 3.83 -7.48 14.84
CA ASN A 242 4.70 -8.53 14.29
C ASN A 242 3.88 -9.68 13.71
N GLU A 243 2.76 -10.03 14.34
CA GLU A 243 1.81 -11.02 13.81
C GLU A 243 1.23 -10.55 12.47
N ILE A 244 0.71 -9.32 12.43
CA ILE A 244 0.21 -8.68 11.19
C ILE A 244 1.28 -8.67 10.11
N PHE A 245 2.52 -8.30 10.47
CA PHE A 245 3.64 -8.24 9.54
C PHE A 245 3.94 -9.60 8.92
N ARG A 246 3.92 -10.69 9.71
CA ARG A 246 4.21 -12.02 9.20
C ARG A 246 3.19 -12.45 8.14
N ASP A 247 1.92 -12.13 8.37
CA ASP A 247 0.83 -12.44 7.45
C ASP A 247 0.90 -11.59 6.17
N VAL A 248 1.20 -10.29 6.30
CA VAL A 248 1.39 -9.40 5.14
C VAL A 248 2.65 -9.77 4.35
N ALA A 249 3.74 -10.13 5.03
CA ALA A 249 4.99 -10.55 4.41
C ALA A 249 4.80 -11.85 3.60
N GLN A 250 4.05 -12.82 4.13
CA GLN A 250 3.71 -14.04 3.39
C GLN A 250 2.98 -13.69 2.09
N MET A 251 2.00 -12.78 2.15
CA MET A 251 1.25 -12.36 0.97
C MET A 251 2.10 -11.61 -0.08
N VAL A 252 3.15 -10.89 0.35
CA VAL A 252 4.10 -10.22 -0.56
C VAL A 252 5.12 -11.21 -1.14
N VAL A 253 5.57 -12.20 -0.36
CA VAL A 253 6.54 -13.23 -0.79
C VAL A 253 5.93 -14.18 -1.83
N ASP A 254 4.67 -14.60 -1.63
CA ASP A 254 3.94 -15.47 -2.57
C ASP A 254 3.75 -14.82 -3.97
N GLN A 255 3.96 -13.51 -4.08
CA GLN A 255 3.85 -12.77 -5.33
C GLN A 255 5.15 -12.68 -6.14
N GLY A 256 6.29 -13.09 -5.60
CA GLY A 256 7.55 -13.20 -6.32
C GLY A 256 8.30 -11.88 -6.56
N THR A 257 9.61 -12.01 -6.79
CA THR A 257 10.57 -10.91 -6.99
C THR A 257 10.10 -9.90 -8.03
N PHE A 258 10.13 -8.61 -7.67
CA PHE A 258 9.76 -7.43 -8.45
C PHE A 258 10.11 -7.46 -9.95
N ILE A 259 11.17 -8.19 -10.34
CA ILE A 259 11.69 -8.32 -11.70
C ILE A 259 10.80 -9.23 -12.58
N ASP A 260 10.24 -10.31 -12.03
CA ASP A 260 9.57 -11.33 -12.83
C ASP A 260 8.25 -10.81 -13.44
N ARG A 261 7.57 -9.87 -12.76
CA ARG A 261 6.26 -9.34 -13.21
C ARG A 261 6.36 -8.32 -14.34
N ILE A 262 7.40 -7.48 -14.38
CA ILE A 262 7.57 -6.48 -15.45
C ILE A 262 8.04 -7.20 -16.71
N ASP A 263 9.05 -8.04 -16.59
CA ASP A 263 9.62 -8.77 -17.72
C ASP A 263 8.58 -9.72 -18.33
N TYR A 264 7.84 -10.48 -17.51
CA TYR A 264 6.73 -11.32 -17.96
C TYR A 264 5.63 -10.52 -18.68
N ASN A 265 5.21 -9.37 -18.15
CA ASN A 265 4.16 -8.56 -18.78
C ASN A 265 4.63 -7.90 -20.08
N VAL A 266 5.90 -7.49 -20.16
CA VAL A 266 6.52 -6.94 -21.37
C VAL A 266 6.65 -8.04 -22.42
N GLU A 267 7.16 -9.21 -22.06
CA GLU A 267 7.28 -10.37 -22.93
C GLU A 267 5.90 -10.80 -23.47
N HIS A 268 4.90 -10.91 -22.60
CA HIS A 268 3.54 -11.22 -23.06
C HIS A 268 2.94 -10.14 -23.96
N THR A 269 3.25 -8.87 -23.71
CA THR A 269 2.82 -7.78 -24.59
C THR A 269 3.50 -7.90 -25.95
N GLN A 270 4.79 -8.20 -26.00
CA GLN A 270 5.55 -8.44 -27.23
C GLN A 270 4.94 -9.60 -28.02
N ILE A 271 4.67 -10.75 -27.37
CA ILE A 271 4.03 -11.92 -28.01
C ILE A 271 2.66 -11.54 -28.59
N ARG A 272 1.83 -10.80 -27.84
CA ARG A 272 0.51 -10.36 -28.30
C ARG A 272 0.59 -9.39 -29.49
N VAL A 273 1.55 -8.47 -29.49
CA VAL A 273 1.77 -7.53 -30.60
C VAL A 273 2.23 -8.27 -31.85
N GLU A 274 3.14 -9.25 -31.71
CA GLU A 274 3.59 -10.07 -32.83
C GLU A 274 2.43 -10.90 -33.44
N GLN A 275 1.60 -11.50 -32.59
CA GLN A 275 0.38 -12.20 -33.03
C GLN A 275 -0.61 -11.26 -33.71
N GLY A 276 -0.81 -10.05 -33.16
CA GLY A 276 -1.64 -9.01 -33.77
C GLY A 276 -1.13 -8.58 -35.15
N LEU A 277 0.19 -8.44 -35.31
CA LEU A 277 0.82 -8.14 -36.58
C LEU A 277 0.59 -9.27 -37.60
N LYS A 278 0.73 -10.54 -37.19
CA LYS A 278 0.39 -11.70 -38.05
C LYS A 278 -1.08 -11.70 -38.49
N GLN A 279 -2.01 -11.32 -37.62
CA GLN A 279 -3.42 -11.21 -37.99
C GLN A 279 -3.67 -10.04 -38.93
N LEU A 280 -3.01 -8.89 -38.74
CA LEU A 280 -3.10 -7.73 -39.63
C LEU A 280 -2.54 -8.04 -41.03
N THR A 281 -1.39 -8.72 -41.13
CA THR A 281 -0.82 -9.11 -42.43
C THR A 281 -1.70 -10.13 -43.15
N LYS A 282 -2.29 -11.08 -42.40
CA LYS A 282 -3.27 -12.01 -42.95
C LYS A 282 -4.53 -11.27 -43.46
N ALA A 283 -5.06 -10.32 -42.68
CA ALA A 283 -6.20 -9.51 -43.08
C ALA A 283 -5.90 -8.65 -44.32
N GLN A 284 -4.72 -8.03 -44.40
CA GLN A 284 -4.27 -7.29 -45.57
C GLN A 284 -4.17 -8.20 -46.82
N SER A 285 -3.64 -9.42 -46.66
CA SER A 285 -3.58 -10.41 -47.73
C SER A 285 -4.98 -10.78 -48.23
N HIS A 286 -5.93 -11.03 -47.33
CA HIS A 286 -7.34 -11.26 -47.70
C HIS A 286 -7.95 -10.05 -48.43
N GLN A 287 -7.81 -8.83 -47.89
CA GLN A 287 -8.34 -7.62 -48.51
C GLN A 287 -7.75 -7.37 -49.92
N SER A 288 -6.49 -7.73 -50.15
CA SER A 288 -5.86 -7.61 -51.47
C SER A 288 -6.43 -8.59 -52.51
N LYS A 289 -6.92 -9.76 -52.06
CA LYS A 289 -7.51 -10.80 -52.92
C LYS A 289 -8.96 -10.48 -53.31
N ASP A 290 -9.72 -9.84 -52.42
CA ASP A 290 -11.10 -9.42 -52.70
C ASP A 290 -11.19 -8.47 -53.91
N ARG A 291 -10.17 -7.64 -54.15
CA ARG A 291 -10.09 -6.80 -55.35
C ARG A 291 -10.08 -7.61 -56.65
N LYS A 292 -9.44 -8.78 -56.68
CA LYS A 292 -9.45 -9.68 -57.84
C LYS A 292 -10.80 -10.37 -58.02
N MET A 293 -11.49 -10.68 -56.91
CA MET A 293 -12.84 -11.26 -56.94
C MET A 293 -13.87 -10.29 -57.50
N ILE A 294 -13.77 -8.99 -57.17
CA ILE A 294 -14.63 -7.93 -57.75
C ILE A 294 -14.45 -7.87 -59.28
N VAL A 295 -13.21 -7.93 -59.78
CA VAL A 295 -12.94 -7.92 -61.23
C VAL A 295 -13.56 -9.14 -61.93
N ILE A 296 -13.46 -10.34 -61.32
CA ILE A 296 -14.06 -11.57 -61.87
C ILE A 296 -15.60 -11.47 -61.91
N LEU A 297 -16.23 -10.90 -60.87
CA LEU A 297 -17.68 -10.67 -60.83
C LEU A 297 -18.13 -9.69 -61.93
N VAL A 298 -17.40 -8.60 -62.14
CA VAL A 298 -17.70 -7.62 -63.21
C VAL A 298 -17.58 -8.27 -64.59
N LEU A 299 -16.54 -9.08 -64.81
CA LEU A 299 -16.31 -9.76 -66.09
C LEU A 299 -17.41 -10.79 -66.38
N SER A 300 -17.82 -11.56 -65.37
CA SER A 300 -18.96 -12.50 -65.46
C SER A 300 -20.27 -11.77 -65.81
N GLY A 301 -20.56 -10.65 -65.15
CA GLY A 301 -21.74 -9.83 -65.44
C GLY A 301 -21.76 -9.33 -66.89
N LEU A 302 -20.62 -8.86 -67.40
CA LEU A 302 -20.48 -8.44 -68.80
C LEU A 302 -20.80 -9.57 -69.79
N VAL A 303 -20.31 -10.78 -69.54
CA VAL A 303 -20.58 -11.94 -70.41
C VAL A 303 -22.07 -12.27 -70.45
N ILE A 304 -22.76 -12.20 -69.31
CA ILE A 304 -24.21 -12.43 -69.23
C ILE A 304 -24.97 -11.37 -70.03
N VAL A 305 -24.61 -10.09 -69.86
CA VAL A 305 -25.25 -8.98 -70.60
C VAL A 305 -25.04 -9.13 -72.11
N PHE A 306 -23.83 -9.45 -72.57
CA PHE A 306 -23.57 -9.72 -73.98
C PHE A 306 -24.33 -10.95 -74.50
N GLY A 307 -24.44 -12.01 -73.70
CA GLY A 307 -25.23 -13.19 -74.06
C GLY A 307 -26.71 -12.88 -74.26
N VAL A 308 -27.30 -12.09 -73.35
CA VAL A 308 -28.70 -11.65 -73.47
C VAL A 308 -28.89 -10.76 -74.71
N LEU A 309 -27.96 -9.82 -74.96
CA LEU A 309 -28.01 -8.98 -76.15
C LEU A 309 -27.93 -9.79 -77.46
N LEU A 310 -27.08 -10.82 -77.52
CA LEU A 310 -26.98 -11.70 -78.69
C LEU A 310 -28.27 -12.52 -78.90
N ILE A 311 -28.90 -12.99 -77.83
CA ILE A 311 -30.17 -13.71 -77.93
C ILE A 311 -31.25 -12.78 -78.47
N VAL A 312 -31.38 -11.57 -77.90
CA VAL A 312 -32.41 -10.59 -78.32
C VAL A 312 -32.20 -10.12 -79.76
N THR A 313 -30.95 -9.90 -80.18
CA THR A 313 -30.63 -9.48 -81.55
C THR A 313 -30.79 -10.60 -82.57
N LYS A 314 -30.56 -11.86 -82.20
CA LYS A 314 -30.81 -13.02 -83.07
C LYS A 314 -32.30 -13.39 -83.17
N LEU A 315 -33.09 -13.07 -82.15
CA LEU A 315 -34.53 -13.35 -82.10
C LEU A 315 -35.39 -12.29 -82.83
N ARG A 316 -34.75 -11.21 -83.33
CA ARG A 316 -35.38 -10.12 -84.07
C ARG A 316 -34.96 -10.17 -85.53
#